data_AF-A0A8J3I0Y0-F1
#
_entry.id   AF-A0A8J3I0Y0-F1
#
_cell.length_a   1.000
_cell.length_b   1.000
_cell.length_c   1.000
_cell.angle_alpha   90.00
_cell.angle_beta   90.00
_cell.angle_gamma   90.00
#
_symmetry.space_group_name_H-M   'P 1'
#
loop_
_entity.id
_entity.type
_entity.pdbx_description
1 polymer ?
#
loop_
_entity_poly.entity_id
_entity_poly.type
_entity_poly.pdbx_seq_one_letter_code
_entity_poly.pdbx_strand_id
1 'polypeptide(L)'
;MLPLGVGMLAMLAIWIVGSLGLAWFHQLSDDYTYGNPRTYQTDYVVGHGNDATTHASHFVAINLNRQAVVFEMVAGDPAKSVSYVAPIYIAGDGGDKAPVTLEFRDVTGDKKVDMIIHIHLPSQEQLSVFINDGSKFRPSTNKDKIDL
;
A
#
# COMPACT_ATOMS: atom_id res chain seq x y z
N MET A 1 -29.48 15.79 -40.72
CA MET A 1 -28.80 16.29 -39.50
C MET A 1 -29.34 15.66 -38.21
N LEU A 2 -30.67 15.46 -38.07
CA LEU A 2 -31.28 14.79 -36.91
C LEU A 2 -30.73 13.38 -36.57
N PRO A 3 -30.55 12.43 -37.51
CA PRO A 3 -30.07 11.09 -37.16
C PRO A 3 -28.61 11.07 -36.68
N LEU A 4 -27.78 12.00 -37.18
CA LEU A 4 -26.41 12.19 -36.69
C LEU A 4 -26.40 12.67 -35.23
N GLY A 5 -27.25 13.65 -34.88
CA GLY A 5 -27.35 14.13 -33.50
C GLY A 5 -27.82 13.06 -32.52
N VAL A 6 -28.82 12.26 -32.91
CA VAL A 6 -29.29 11.12 -32.10
C VAL A 6 -28.20 10.07 -31.93
N GLY A 7 -27.46 9.76 -33.00
CA GLY A 7 -26.33 8.83 -32.93
C GLY A 7 -25.21 9.31 -32.00
N MET A 8 -24.87 10.61 -32.04
CA MET A 8 -23.86 11.19 -31.15
C MET A 8 -24.30 11.15 -29.69
N LEU A 9 -25.57 11.44 -29.39
CA LEU A 9 -26.11 11.34 -28.03
C LEU A 9 -26.15 9.89 -27.54
N ALA A 10 -26.49 8.93 -28.40
CA ALA A 10 -26.45 7.51 -28.06
C ALA A 10 -25.03 7.04 -27.75
N MET A 11 -24.05 7.44 -28.57
CA MET A 11 -22.63 7.12 -28.32
C MET A 11 -22.12 7.77 -27.02
N LEU A 12 -22.51 9.01 -26.74
CA LEU A 12 -22.18 9.68 -25.47
C LEU A 12 -22.78 8.94 -24.27
N ALA A 13 -24.05 8.51 -24.37
CA ALA A 13 -24.71 7.74 -23.31
C ALA A 13 -24.02 6.38 -23.09
N ILE A 14 -23.68 5.67 -24.18
CA ILE A 14 -22.93 4.41 -24.10
C ILE A 14 -21.57 4.63 -23.44
N TRP A 15 -20.86 5.71 -23.82
CA TRP A 15 -19.57 6.05 -23.22
C TRP A 15 -19.70 6.28 -21.71
N ILE A 16 -20.66 7.11 -21.28
CA ILE A 16 -20.88 7.41 -19.85
C ILE A 16 -21.21 6.13 -19.07
N VAL A 17 -22.19 5.35 -19.54
CA VAL A 17 -22.60 4.10 -18.86
C VAL A 17 -21.45 3.09 -18.84
N GLY A 18 -20.71 2.97 -19.94
CA GLY A 18 -19.54 2.09 -20.04
C GLY A 18 -18.44 2.49 -19.06
N SER A 19 -18.12 3.79 -18.95
CA SER A 19 -17.12 4.29 -18.00
C SER A 19 -17.51 4.01 -16.55
N LEU A 20 -18.79 4.21 -16.19
CA LEU A 20 -19.31 3.91 -14.85
C LEU A 20 -19.23 2.41 -14.53
N GLY A 21 -19.60 1.56 -15.50
CA GLY A 21 -19.52 0.10 -15.36
C GLY A 21 -18.08 -0.39 -15.18
N LEU A 22 -17.13 0.18 -15.92
CA LEU A 22 -15.71 -0.15 -15.80
C LEU A 22 -15.15 0.24 -14.42
N ALA A 23 -15.46 1.45 -13.95
CA ALA A 23 -15.04 1.92 -12.63
C ALA A 23 -15.60 1.04 -11.50
N TRP A 24 -16.87 0.65 -11.59
CA TRP A 24 -17.49 -0.29 -10.64
C TRP A 24 -16.80 -1.66 -10.65
N PHE A 25 -16.49 -2.18 -11.84
CA PHE A 25 -15.80 -3.47 -11.98
C PHE A 25 -14.40 -3.45 -11.37
N HIS A 26 -13.63 -2.39 -11.61
CA HIS A 26 -12.31 -2.22 -10.97
C HIS A 26 -12.43 -2.21 -9.45
N GLN A 27 -13.40 -1.48 -8.90
CA GLN A 27 -13.59 -1.46 -7.45
C GLN A 27 -13.95 -2.84 -6.89
N LEU A 28 -14.82 -3.60 -7.56
CA LEU A 28 -15.17 -4.95 -7.13
C LEU A 28 -13.97 -5.89 -7.18
N SER A 29 -13.13 -5.79 -8.21
CA SER A 29 -11.89 -6.55 -8.33
C SER A 29 -10.94 -6.24 -7.17
N ASP A 30 -10.72 -4.95 -6.88
CA ASP A 30 -9.88 -4.54 -5.75
C ASP A 30 -10.44 -5.04 -4.42
N ASP A 31 -11.76 -4.92 -4.21
CA ASP A 31 -12.42 -5.36 -2.97
C ASP A 31 -12.29 -6.88 -2.79
N TYR A 32 -12.23 -7.66 -3.88
CA TYR A 32 -11.96 -9.10 -3.83
C TYR A 32 -10.49 -9.40 -3.50
N THR A 33 -9.54 -8.69 -4.13
CA THR A 33 -8.10 -8.92 -3.94
C THR A 33 -7.60 -8.45 -2.57
N TYR A 34 -8.09 -7.31 -2.09
CA TYR A 34 -7.56 -6.63 -0.90
C TYR A 34 -8.53 -6.61 0.30
N GLY A 35 -9.79 -7.03 0.10
CA GLY A 35 -10.85 -6.86 1.09
C GLY A 35 -11.32 -5.41 1.21
N ASN A 36 -12.41 -5.17 1.92
CA ASN A 36 -12.86 -3.81 2.26
C ASN A 36 -13.30 -3.78 3.73
N PRO A 37 -12.59 -3.06 4.63
CA PRO A 37 -11.46 -2.15 4.38
C PRO A 37 -10.19 -2.86 3.87
N ARG A 38 -9.43 -2.20 2.99
CA ARG A 38 -8.23 -2.78 2.34
C ARG A 38 -7.10 -2.88 3.36
N THR A 39 -6.79 -4.11 3.78
CA THR A 39 -5.68 -4.41 4.69
C THR A 39 -4.75 -5.43 4.06
N TYR A 40 -3.45 -5.14 4.06
CA TYR A 40 -2.44 -6.11 3.68
C TYR A 40 -1.81 -6.70 4.93
N GLN A 41 -1.61 -8.01 4.96
CA GLN A 41 -0.98 -8.69 6.09
C GLN A 41 0.07 -9.68 5.60
N THR A 42 1.17 -9.80 6.32
CA THR A 42 2.23 -10.76 6.01
C THR A 42 3.11 -11.03 7.23
N ASP A 43 3.76 -12.19 7.24
CA ASP A 43 4.78 -12.56 8.21
C ASP A 43 6.16 -12.46 7.58
N TYR A 44 7.10 -11.77 8.24
CA TYR A 44 8.47 -11.63 7.74
C TYR A 44 9.49 -11.58 8.87
N VAL A 45 10.68 -12.14 8.63
CA VAL A 45 11.80 -12.09 9.58
C VAL A 45 12.70 -10.92 9.21
N VAL A 46 12.66 -9.87 10.01
CA VAL A 46 13.37 -8.59 9.77
C VAL A 46 14.51 -8.37 10.76
N GLY A 47 14.70 -9.27 11.73
CA GLY A 47 15.74 -9.19 12.76
C GLY A 47 15.33 -8.41 14.00
N HIS A 48 14.05 -8.05 14.15
CA HIS A 48 13.56 -7.31 15.32
C HIS A 48 13.18 -8.25 16.46
N GLY A 49 13.59 -7.92 17.68
CA GLY A 49 13.17 -8.64 18.89
C GLY A 49 13.50 -10.13 18.93
N ASN A 50 14.52 -10.57 18.17
CA ASN A 50 14.87 -11.96 17.91
C ASN A 50 13.78 -12.74 17.17
N ASP A 51 13.12 -12.15 16.18
CA ASP A 51 12.23 -12.88 15.29
C ASP A 51 12.98 -14.01 14.53
N ALA A 52 12.23 -15.04 14.16
CA ALA A 52 12.75 -16.22 13.46
C ALA A 52 11.62 -16.84 12.65
N THR A 53 11.94 -17.80 11.79
CA THR A 53 10.93 -18.48 10.95
C THR A 53 9.81 -19.16 11.75
N THR A 54 10.05 -19.50 13.01
CA THR A 54 9.06 -20.09 13.94
C THR A 54 8.18 -19.06 14.66
N HIS A 55 8.59 -17.79 14.68
CA HIS A 55 7.88 -16.67 15.33
C HIS A 55 8.28 -15.37 14.61
N ALA A 56 7.91 -15.30 13.33
CA ALA A 56 8.22 -14.15 12.49
C ALA A 56 7.45 -12.93 12.98
N SER A 57 7.93 -11.73 12.64
CA SER A 57 7.20 -10.51 12.93
C SER A 57 5.98 -10.46 12.00
N HIS A 58 4.81 -10.17 12.57
CA HIS A 58 3.56 -10.08 11.81
C HIS A 58 3.26 -8.62 11.49
N PHE A 59 3.04 -8.34 10.20
CA PHE A 59 2.83 -7.00 9.69
C PHE A 59 1.40 -6.83 9.19
N VAL A 60 0.79 -5.70 9.55
CA VAL A 60 -0.52 -5.27 9.04
C VAL A 60 -0.39 -3.86 8.50
N ALA A 61 -0.58 -3.68 7.20
CA ALA A 61 -0.59 -2.38 6.55
C ALA A 61 -2.02 -1.97 6.20
N ILE A 62 -2.35 -0.73 6.54
CA ILE A 62 -3.67 -0.14 6.29
C ILE A 62 -3.54 1.28 5.73
N ASN A 63 -4.54 1.67 4.96
CA ASN A 63 -4.80 3.07 4.65
C ASN A 63 -5.77 3.63 5.68
N LEU A 64 -5.25 4.35 6.68
CA LEU A 64 -6.05 4.99 7.71
C LEU A 64 -6.20 6.48 7.39
N ASN A 65 -7.38 6.89 6.95
CA ASN A 65 -7.68 8.30 6.65
C ASN A 65 -6.69 8.95 5.66
N ARG A 66 -6.37 8.27 4.55
CA ARG A 66 -5.40 8.74 3.53
C ARG A 66 -3.96 8.82 4.05
N GLN A 67 -3.64 8.00 5.04
CA GLN A 67 -2.30 7.85 5.57
C GLN A 67 -1.97 6.36 5.67
N ALA A 68 -0.86 5.95 5.05
CA ALA A 68 -0.39 4.58 5.15
C ALA A 68 0.20 4.35 6.56
N VAL A 69 -0.35 3.37 7.27
CA VAL A 69 0.08 2.96 8.60
C VAL A 69 0.37 1.47 8.59
N VAL A 70 1.52 1.10 9.14
CA VAL A 70 1.94 -0.29 9.29
C VAL A 70 2.06 -0.61 10.76
N PHE A 71 1.47 -1.70 11.19
CA PHE A 71 1.65 -2.26 12.52
C PHE A 71 2.55 -3.49 12.42
N GLU A 72 3.53 -3.58 13.29
CA GLU A 72 4.42 -4.73 13.43
C GLU A 72 4.21 -5.34 14.82
N MET A 73 3.79 -6.60 14.87
CA MET A 73 3.82 -7.42 16.09
C MET A 73 5.16 -8.14 16.12
N VAL A 74 6.13 -7.52 16.80
CA VAL A 74 7.53 -7.96 16.80
C VAL A 74 7.65 -9.39 17.32
N ALA A 75 8.31 -10.25 16.54
CA ALA A 75 8.48 -11.67 16.84
C ALA A 75 7.16 -12.41 17.17
N GLY A 76 6.06 -12.00 16.54
CA GLY A 76 4.73 -12.59 16.72
C GLY A 76 4.08 -12.28 18.07
N ASP A 77 4.59 -11.30 18.83
CA ASP A 77 4.07 -10.89 20.13
C ASP A 77 3.25 -9.59 20.03
N PRO A 78 1.91 -9.65 20.14
CA PRO A 78 1.06 -8.46 20.07
C PRO A 78 1.36 -7.44 21.18
N ALA A 79 1.94 -7.86 22.31
CA ALA A 79 2.30 -6.94 23.39
C ALA A 79 3.49 -6.04 23.03
N LYS A 80 4.25 -6.39 21.98
CA LYS A 80 5.39 -5.63 21.46
C LYS A 80 5.06 -4.88 20.17
N SER A 81 3.77 -4.58 19.94
CA SER A 81 3.33 -3.93 18.70
C SER A 81 3.94 -2.53 18.53
N VAL A 82 4.49 -2.27 17.35
CA VAL A 82 5.03 -0.96 16.94
C VAL A 82 4.24 -0.46 15.72
N SER A 83 3.98 0.85 15.67
CA SER A 83 3.31 1.48 14.52
C SER A 83 4.28 2.36 13.73
N TYR A 84 4.32 2.18 12.42
CA TYR A 84 5.05 3.01 11.47
C TYR A 84 4.07 3.79 10.60
N VAL A 85 4.23 5.11 10.57
CA VAL A 85 3.36 6.01 9.81
C VAL A 85 4.18 6.58 8.65
N ALA A 86 3.75 6.31 7.42
CA ALA A 86 4.43 6.82 6.25
C ALA A 86 4.37 8.37 6.22
N PRO A 87 5.49 9.07 5.94
CA PRO A 87 5.55 10.52 5.90
C PRO A 87 4.96 11.10 4.60
N ILE A 88 3.95 10.44 4.03
CA ILE A 88 3.29 10.83 2.78
C ILE A 88 1.77 10.80 2.96
N TYR A 89 1.12 11.85 2.47
CA TYR A 89 -0.34 11.97 2.46
C TYR A 89 -0.88 11.47 1.11
N ILE A 90 -1.88 10.58 1.15
CA ILE A 90 -2.47 9.97 -0.03
C ILE A 90 -3.50 10.92 -0.65
N ALA A 91 -2.99 11.85 -1.45
CA ALA A 91 -3.78 12.83 -2.18
C ALA A 91 -4.41 12.24 -3.46
N GLY A 92 -5.48 12.85 -3.93
CA GLY A 92 -6.15 12.49 -5.18
C GLY A 92 -7.42 11.65 -5.01
N ASP A 93 -8.10 11.45 -6.14
CA ASP A 93 -9.31 10.63 -6.22
C ASP A 93 -8.98 9.15 -6.00
N GLY A 94 -9.84 8.43 -5.28
CA GLY A 94 -9.59 7.05 -4.85
C GLY A 94 -8.51 6.86 -3.77
N GLY A 95 -7.87 7.94 -3.29
CA GLY A 95 -6.82 7.87 -2.27
C GLY A 95 -7.29 7.37 -0.90
N ASP A 96 -8.58 7.49 -0.58
CA ASP A 96 -9.21 6.90 0.60
C ASP A 96 -9.31 5.37 0.53
N LYS A 97 -9.27 4.81 -0.69
CA LYS A 97 -9.30 3.38 -0.95
C LYS A 97 -7.97 2.86 -1.47
N ALA A 98 -6.90 3.66 -1.55
CA ALA A 98 -5.63 3.16 -2.08
C ALA A 98 -5.15 1.94 -1.24
N PRO A 99 -4.96 0.75 -1.86
CA PRO A 99 -4.35 -0.39 -1.17
C PRO A 99 -2.92 -0.04 -0.75
N VAL A 100 -2.55 -0.47 0.45
CA VAL A 100 -1.18 -0.35 0.97
C VAL A 100 -0.61 -1.75 1.09
N THR A 101 0.48 -2.05 0.40
CA THR A 101 1.19 -3.33 0.48
C THR A 101 2.63 -3.12 0.94
N LEU A 102 3.28 -4.19 1.39
CA LEU A 102 4.66 -4.15 1.86
C LEU A 102 5.56 -5.02 0.99
N GLU A 103 6.79 -4.56 0.82
CA GLU A 103 7.91 -5.34 0.32
C GLU A 103 9.05 -5.27 1.34
N PHE A 104 9.79 -6.37 1.48
CA PHE A 104 10.89 -6.50 2.41
C PHE A 104 12.16 -6.93 1.66
N ARG A 105 13.17 -6.06 1.62
CA ARG A 105 14.49 -6.33 1.04
C ARG A 105 15.52 -5.32 1.54
N ASP A 106 16.79 -5.66 1.47
CA ASP A 106 17.88 -4.73 1.77
C ASP A 106 18.03 -3.72 0.61
N VAL A 107 17.74 -2.43 0.88
CA VAL A 107 17.89 -1.35 -0.11
C VAL A 107 19.06 -0.43 0.21
N THR A 108 19.73 -0.63 1.34
CA THR A 108 20.88 0.19 1.77
C THR A 108 22.22 -0.51 1.60
N GLY A 109 22.22 -1.84 1.39
CA GLY A 109 23.39 -2.69 1.30
C GLY A 109 24.03 -3.02 2.65
N ASP A 110 23.32 -2.82 3.76
CA ASP A 110 23.83 -3.04 5.12
C ASP A 110 23.55 -4.45 5.67
N LYS A 111 22.95 -5.33 4.85
CA LYS A 111 22.49 -6.69 5.16
C LYS A 111 21.33 -6.77 6.14
N LYS A 112 20.67 -5.66 6.45
CA LYS A 112 19.40 -5.66 7.16
C LYS A 112 18.27 -5.55 6.15
N VAL A 113 17.16 -6.19 6.47
CA VAL A 113 15.98 -6.14 5.62
C VAL A 113 15.24 -4.84 5.92
N ASP A 114 15.16 -3.95 4.94
CA ASP A 114 14.36 -2.73 5.00
C ASP A 114 12.91 -3.00 4.59
N MET A 115 12.01 -2.09 4.96
CA MET A 115 10.59 -2.16 4.60
C MET A 115 10.25 -1.09 3.57
N ILE A 116 9.63 -1.50 2.47
CA ILE A 116 9.12 -0.61 1.44
C ILE A 116 7.59 -0.66 1.49
N ILE A 117 6.98 0.50 1.67
CA ILE A 117 5.52 0.65 1.66
C ILE A 117 5.12 1.07 0.25
N HIS A 118 4.29 0.26 -0.39
CA HIS A 118 3.70 0.53 -1.70
C HIS A 118 2.27 1.03 -1.51
N ILE A 119 1.96 2.18 -2.08
CA ILE A 119 0.62 2.76 -2.08
C ILE A 119 0.14 2.78 -3.53
N HIS A 120 -0.87 1.96 -3.80
CA HIS A 120 -1.40 1.75 -5.14
C HIS A 120 -2.49 2.78 -5.43
N LEU A 121 -2.15 3.88 -6.11
CA LEU A 121 -3.14 4.82 -6.63
C LEU A 121 -3.47 4.50 -8.10
N PRO A 122 -4.67 4.82 -8.58
CA PRO A 122 -5.05 4.60 -9.98
C PRO A 122 -4.13 5.28 -10.99
N SER A 123 -3.51 6.40 -10.62
CA SER A 123 -2.67 7.21 -11.52
C SER A 123 -1.19 6.88 -11.47
N GLN A 124 -0.67 6.47 -10.32
CA GLN A 124 0.76 6.21 -10.10
C GLN A 124 0.98 5.42 -8.81
N GLU A 125 2.04 4.62 -8.76
CA GLU A 125 2.48 4.00 -7.52
C GLU A 125 3.30 5.00 -6.67
N GLN A 126 3.04 5.04 -5.37
CA GLN A 126 3.83 5.84 -4.42
C GLN A 126 4.56 4.92 -3.46
N LEU A 127 5.86 5.18 -3.27
CA LEU A 127 6.73 4.38 -2.40
C LEU A 127 7.17 5.20 -1.18
N SER A 128 7.21 4.54 -0.02
CA SER A 128 7.84 5.08 1.19
C SER A 128 8.76 4.02 1.80
N VAL A 129 10.05 4.36 1.88
CA VAL A 129 11.08 3.43 2.39
C VAL A 129 11.34 3.68 3.87
N PHE A 130 11.40 2.59 4.62
CA PHE A 130 11.67 2.51 6.04
C PHE A 130 12.94 1.67 6.27
N ILE A 131 13.97 2.32 6.82
CA ILE A 131 15.28 1.73 7.05
C ILE A 131 15.28 0.97 8.36
N ASN A 132 15.81 -0.24 8.35
CA ASN A 132 15.97 -1.08 9.52
C ASN A 132 17.21 -0.65 10.34
N ASP A 133 17.00 -0.14 11.55
CA ASP A 133 18.11 0.25 12.44
C ASP A 133 18.69 -0.94 13.24
N GLY A 134 18.11 -2.13 13.11
CA GLY A 134 18.43 -3.36 13.82
C GLY A 134 17.50 -3.66 14.99
N SER A 135 16.67 -2.69 15.40
CA SER A 135 15.69 -2.86 16.47
C SER A 135 14.27 -2.52 16.04
N LYS A 136 14.15 -1.59 15.10
CA LYS A 136 12.90 -1.11 14.53
C LYS A 136 13.16 -0.50 13.16
N PHE A 137 12.08 -0.17 12.48
CA PHE A 137 12.15 0.68 11.32
C PHE A 137 12.14 2.17 11.65
N ARG A 138 12.79 2.97 10.81
CA ARG A 138 12.70 4.44 10.79
C ARG A 138 12.43 4.94 9.37
N PRO A 139 11.75 6.08 9.20
CA PRO A 139 11.65 6.69 7.88
C PRO A 139 13.05 6.93 7.28
N SER A 140 13.17 6.68 5.98
CA SER A 140 14.36 7.06 5.22
C SER A 140 14.55 8.58 5.21
N THR A 141 15.80 9.00 5.07
CA THR A 141 16.22 10.38 5.02
C THR A 141 17.12 10.61 3.82
N ASN A 142 17.38 11.86 3.45
CA ASN A 142 18.28 12.20 2.34
C ASN A 142 19.74 11.76 2.55
N LYS A 143 20.10 11.27 3.75
CA LYS A 143 21.44 10.73 4.05
C LYS A 143 21.54 9.24 3.73
N ASP A 144 20.41 8.55 3.64
CA ASP A 144 20.35 7.13 3.34
C ASP A 144 20.56 6.94 1.84
N LYS A 145 21.45 6.01 1.47
CA LYS A 145 21.63 5.62 0.07
C LYS A 145 20.67 4.47 -0.20
N ILE A 146 19.68 4.70 -1.05
CA ILE A 146 18.62 3.75 -1.34
C ILE A 146 18.74 3.32 -2.80
N ASP A 147 18.75 2.01 -3.03
CA ASP A 147 18.69 1.40 -4.35
C ASP A 147 17.33 0.67 -4.51
N LEU A 148 16.48 1.15 -5.45
CA LEU A 148 15.10 0.68 -5.66
C LEU A 148 14.93 -0.04 -7.00
#